data_AF-A0A089M7Y0-F1
#
_entry.id   AF-A0A089M7Y0-F1
#
_cell.length_a   1.000
_cell.length_b   1.000
_cell.length_c   1.000
_cell.angle_alpha   90.00
_cell.angle_beta   90.00
_cell.angle_gamma   90.00
#
_symmetry.space_group_name_H-M   'P 1'
#
loop_
_entity.id
_entity.type
_entity.pdbx_description
1 polymer ?
#
loop_
_entity_poly.entity_id
_entity_poly.type
_entity_poly.pdbx_seq_one_letter_code
_entity_poly.pdbx_strand_id
1 'polypeptide(L)'
;MSKLDGNERWKTKMIMTEHVEQFEGQQRDAGGKMITIEERTMVRDLILLPYMDTMVSKSLKELEHSGNILKRAYSMAGQAIQRRIMQDTYQLQKELKQRNIRVLADEQEEFLVYYKIFCRGYQERFGLTRDVMRTEISLRLTQYTADLGSVLRDHLK
;
A
#
# COMPACT_ATOMS: atom_id res chain seq x y z
N MET A 1 -4.13 56.05 42.95
CA MET A 1 -3.76 56.22 41.53
C MET A 1 -3.07 54.94 41.08
N SER A 2 -3.71 54.25 40.13
CA SER A 2 -3.53 52.83 39.79
C SER A 2 -2.28 52.59 38.94
N LYS A 3 -1.31 51.81 39.45
CA LYS A 3 -0.04 51.47 38.78
C LYS A 3 -0.20 50.35 37.71
N LEU A 4 -1.32 50.31 36.99
CA LEU A 4 -1.64 49.21 36.07
C LEU A 4 -1.95 49.64 34.63
N ASP A 5 -1.81 50.93 34.30
CA ASP A 5 -2.25 51.49 33.01
C ASP A 5 -1.21 51.40 31.86
N GLY A 6 -0.20 50.52 31.98
CA GLY A 6 0.93 50.50 31.03
C GLY A 6 1.44 49.13 30.61
N ASN A 7 0.78 48.04 31.03
CA ASN A 7 1.27 46.69 30.71
C ASN A 7 0.48 46.09 29.55
N GLU A 8 0.74 46.51 28.31
CA GLU A 8 0.17 45.92 27.07
C GLU A 8 0.59 44.44 26.83
N ARG A 9 1.36 43.86 27.75
CA ARG A 9 1.96 42.51 27.66
C ARG A 9 0.94 41.37 27.66
N TRP A 10 -0.31 41.62 28.07
CA TRP A 10 -1.41 40.66 27.99
C TRP A 10 -2.15 40.68 26.64
N LYS A 11 -2.10 41.78 25.87
CA LYS A 11 -2.64 41.78 24.50
C LYS A 11 -1.88 40.80 23.61
N THR A 12 -0.56 40.71 23.73
CA THR A 12 0.26 39.74 22.98
C THR A 12 0.00 38.29 23.41
N LYS A 13 -0.37 38.04 24.67
CA LYS A 13 -0.65 36.69 25.18
C LYS A 13 -1.99 36.13 24.68
N MET A 14 -2.93 37.00 24.31
CA MET A 14 -4.22 36.64 23.71
C MET A 14 -4.15 36.38 22.18
N ILE A 15 -3.08 36.82 21.49
CA ILE A 15 -2.85 36.55 20.06
C ILE A 15 -2.52 35.07 19.81
N MET A 16 -2.17 34.31 20.86
CA MET A 16 -1.93 32.88 20.75
C MET A 16 -3.19 32.10 20.35
N THR A 17 -4.39 32.57 20.70
CA THR A 17 -5.65 31.86 20.44
C THR A 17 -5.99 31.80 18.95
N GLU A 18 -5.77 32.89 18.19
CA GLU A 18 -6.01 32.91 16.74
C GLU A 18 -5.02 32.03 15.98
N HIS A 19 -3.75 32.01 16.41
CA HIS A 19 -2.76 31.10 15.84
C HIS A 19 -3.05 29.64 16.22
N VAL A 20 -3.47 29.35 17.44
CA VAL A 20 -3.87 27.99 17.87
C VAL A 20 -5.10 27.53 17.09
N GLU A 21 -6.12 28.37 16.90
CA GLU A 21 -7.29 28.05 16.08
C GLU A 21 -6.93 27.87 14.60
N GLN A 22 -5.98 28.65 14.05
CA GLN A 22 -5.46 28.44 12.70
C GLN A 22 -4.65 27.14 12.57
N PHE A 23 -3.83 26.79 13.57
CA PHE A 23 -3.09 25.53 13.61
C PHE A 23 -4.03 24.32 13.78
N GLU A 24 -5.05 24.43 14.63
CA GLU A 24 -6.10 23.41 14.80
C GLU A 24 -6.97 23.28 13.55
N GLY A 25 -7.31 24.39 12.89
CA GLY A 25 -8.01 24.42 11.61
C GLY A 25 -7.21 23.75 10.48
N GLN A 26 -5.90 24.02 10.40
CA GLN A 26 -4.99 23.36 9.47
C GLN A 26 -4.81 21.87 9.77
N GLN A 27 -4.77 21.46 11.04
CA GLN A 27 -4.70 20.05 11.41
C GLN A 27 -6.01 19.29 11.10
N ARG A 28 -7.17 19.92 11.28
CA ARG A 28 -8.46 19.36 10.86
C ARG A 28 -8.56 19.18 9.35
N ASP A 29 -8.02 20.13 8.57
CA ASP A 29 -8.00 20.07 7.10
C ASP A 29 -6.92 19.10 6.55
N ALA A 30 -5.88 18.81 7.34
CA ALA A 30 -4.84 17.82 7.02
C ALA A 30 -5.32 16.37 7.19
N GLY A 31 -6.27 16.11 8.10
CA GLY A 31 -6.81 14.76 8.35
C GLY A 31 -7.46 14.12 7.11
N GLY A 32 -8.04 14.93 6.22
CA GLY A 32 -8.58 14.47 4.93
C GLY A 32 -7.53 14.25 3.84
N LYS A 33 -6.29 14.70 4.03
CA LYS A 33 -5.22 14.63 3.03
C LYS A 33 -4.15 13.58 3.38
N MET A 34 -4.10 13.12 4.63
CA MET A 34 -3.32 11.96 5.07
C MET A 34 -3.88 10.65 4.50
N ILE A 35 -3.01 9.64 4.37
CA ILE A 35 -3.42 8.30 3.93
C ILE A 35 -4.32 7.65 4.97
N THR A 36 -5.46 7.11 4.53
CA THR A 36 -6.33 6.31 5.40
C THR A 36 -5.79 4.90 5.59
N ILE A 37 -6.32 4.15 6.57
CA ILE A 37 -5.93 2.74 6.82
C ILE A 37 -6.21 1.86 5.59
N GLU A 38 -7.35 2.09 4.94
CA GLU A 38 -7.76 1.38 3.72
C GLU A 38 -6.77 1.67 2.59
N GLU A 39 -6.44 2.95 2.36
CA GLU A 39 -5.48 3.35 1.32
C GLU A 39 -4.07 2.86 1.63
N ARG A 40 -3.66 2.82 2.90
CA ARG A 40 -2.38 2.24 3.31
C ARG A 40 -2.32 0.75 2.98
N THR A 41 -3.44 0.04 3.14
CA THR A 41 -3.57 -1.36 2.72
C THR A 41 -3.44 -1.48 1.21
N MET A 42 -4.12 -0.63 0.44
CA MET A 42 -3.99 -0.60 -1.03
C MET A 42 -2.56 -0.32 -1.48
N VAL A 43 -1.86 0.61 -0.85
CA VAL A 43 -0.47 0.91 -1.19
C VAL A 43 0.44 -0.29 -0.91
N ARG A 44 0.30 -0.91 0.26
CA ARG A 44 1.03 -2.14 0.59
C ARG A 44 0.77 -3.23 -0.46
N ASP A 45 -0.48 -3.45 -0.81
CA ASP A 45 -0.87 -4.47 -1.78
C ASP A 45 -0.27 -4.19 -3.17
N LEU A 46 -0.31 -2.92 -3.61
CA LEU A 46 0.29 -2.49 -4.87
C LEU A 46 1.79 -2.77 -4.88
N ILE A 47 2.48 -2.49 -3.77
CA ILE A 47 3.92 -2.74 -3.61
C ILE A 47 4.23 -4.23 -3.75
N LEU A 48 3.39 -5.12 -3.22
CA LEU A 48 3.64 -6.56 -3.17
C LEU A 48 3.33 -7.29 -4.48
N LEU A 49 2.38 -6.80 -5.28
CA LEU A 49 1.95 -7.45 -6.52
C LEU A 49 3.10 -7.74 -7.52
N PRO A 50 4.03 -6.81 -7.81
CA PRO A 50 5.17 -7.08 -8.68
C PRO A 50 6.10 -8.20 -8.17
N TYR A 51 6.27 -8.31 -6.85
CA TYR A 51 7.06 -9.39 -6.26
C TYR A 51 6.38 -10.74 -6.45
N MET A 52 5.05 -10.80 -6.27
CA MET A 52 4.28 -12.01 -6.52
C MET A 52 4.34 -12.44 -7.99
N ASP A 53 4.18 -11.50 -8.92
CA ASP A 53 4.30 -11.77 -10.36
C ASP A 53 5.68 -12.34 -10.72
N THR A 54 6.74 -11.76 -10.15
CA THR A 54 8.12 -12.25 -10.33
C THR A 54 8.30 -13.67 -9.77
N MET A 55 7.77 -13.96 -8.58
CA MET A 55 7.85 -15.28 -7.95
C MET A 55 7.10 -16.34 -8.75
N VAL A 56 5.88 -16.04 -9.19
CA VAL A 56 5.07 -16.96 -10.01
C VAL A 56 5.73 -17.18 -11.36
N SER A 57 6.24 -16.12 -12.02
CA SER A 57 7.00 -16.22 -13.27
C SER A 57 8.22 -17.12 -13.14
N LYS A 58 8.97 -16.99 -12.05
CA LYS A 58 10.13 -17.83 -11.77
C LYS A 58 9.73 -19.29 -11.60
N SER A 59 8.69 -19.56 -10.81
CA SER A 59 8.18 -20.92 -10.60
C SER A 59 7.68 -21.56 -11.90
N LEU A 60 7.01 -20.81 -12.76
CA LEU A 60 6.58 -21.28 -14.09
C LEU A 60 7.76 -21.68 -14.96
N LYS A 61 8.83 -20.87 -15.02
CA LYS A 61 10.06 -21.18 -15.76
C LYS A 61 10.76 -22.43 -15.21
N GLU A 62 10.79 -22.60 -13.89
CA GLU A 62 11.36 -23.80 -13.26
C GLU A 62 10.55 -25.07 -13.61
N LEU A 63 9.21 -24.96 -13.66
CA LEU A 63 8.32 -26.07 -14.02
C LEU A 63 8.49 -26.52 -15.47
N GLU A 64 8.78 -25.61 -16.41
CA GLU A 64 9.03 -25.95 -17.82
C GLU A 64 10.15 -26.98 -17.98
N HIS A 65 11.19 -26.85 -17.15
CA HIS A 65 12.38 -27.71 -17.14
C HIS A 65 12.23 -28.92 -16.20
N SER A 66 11.10 -29.03 -15.50
CA SER A 66 10.86 -30.12 -14.56
C SER A 66 10.41 -31.42 -15.25
N GLY A 67 10.83 -32.56 -14.71
CA GLY A 67 10.36 -33.90 -15.10
C GLY A 67 8.98 -34.26 -14.54
N ASN A 68 8.22 -33.30 -14.02
CA ASN A 68 6.96 -33.57 -13.34
C ASN A 68 5.85 -33.96 -14.34
N ILE A 69 5.19 -35.10 -14.11
CA ILE A 69 4.06 -35.57 -14.93
C ILE A 69 2.91 -34.56 -14.99
N LEU A 70 2.67 -33.83 -13.90
CA LEU A 70 1.61 -32.83 -13.80
C LEU A 70 2.06 -31.42 -14.22
N LYS A 71 3.24 -31.27 -14.84
CA LYS A 71 3.78 -29.94 -15.21
C LYS A 71 2.79 -29.09 -16.00
N ARG A 72 2.01 -29.69 -16.92
CA ARG A 72 0.99 -28.98 -17.69
C ARG A 72 -0.12 -28.40 -16.81
N ALA A 73 -0.61 -29.18 -15.85
CA ALA A 73 -1.63 -28.72 -14.92
C ALA A 73 -1.10 -27.59 -14.03
N TYR A 74 0.12 -27.73 -13.50
CA TYR A 74 0.76 -26.67 -12.72
C TYR A 74 1.03 -25.41 -13.54
N SER A 75 1.48 -25.53 -14.79
CA SER A 75 1.66 -24.39 -15.68
C SER A 75 0.34 -23.66 -15.96
N MET A 76 -0.75 -24.39 -16.21
CA MET A 76 -2.07 -23.78 -16.40
C MET A 76 -2.55 -23.04 -15.16
N ALA A 77 -2.41 -23.65 -13.98
CA ALA A 77 -2.78 -23.03 -12.72
C ALA A 77 -1.94 -21.78 -12.43
N GLY A 78 -0.61 -21.87 -12.58
CA GLY A 78 0.29 -20.74 -12.39
C GLY A 78 0.02 -19.59 -13.37
N GLN A 79 -0.26 -19.88 -14.64
CA GLN A 79 -0.66 -18.85 -15.62
C GLN A 79 -2.01 -18.21 -15.30
N ALA A 80 -2.95 -18.96 -14.71
CA ALA A 80 -4.23 -18.40 -14.26
C ALA A 80 -4.02 -17.45 -13.07
N ILE A 81 -3.22 -17.86 -12.08
CA ILE A 81 -2.84 -17.02 -10.93
C ILE A 81 -2.09 -15.76 -11.41
N GLN A 82 -1.13 -15.91 -12.33
CA GLN A 82 -0.38 -14.78 -12.86
C GLN A 82 -1.28 -13.76 -13.56
N ARG A 83 -2.20 -14.22 -14.40
CA ARG A 83 -3.19 -13.34 -15.05
C ARG A 83 -4.04 -12.60 -14.03
N ARG A 84 -4.41 -13.25 -12.93
CA ARG A 84 -5.17 -12.59 -11.86
C ARG A 84 -4.34 -11.53 -11.13
N ILE A 85 -3.08 -11.82 -10.80
CA ILE A 85 -2.15 -10.84 -10.22
C ILE A 85 -2.02 -9.61 -11.12
N MET A 86 -1.86 -9.81 -12.44
CA MET A 86 -1.78 -8.71 -13.41
C MET A 86 -3.07 -7.87 -13.44
N GLN A 87 -4.23 -8.52 -13.41
CA GLN A 87 -5.52 -7.83 -13.37
C GLN A 87 -5.65 -6.99 -12.09
N ASP A 88 -5.34 -7.56 -10.93
CA ASP A 88 -5.45 -6.89 -9.65
C ASP A 88 -4.44 -5.72 -9.54
N THR A 89 -3.24 -5.88 -10.12
CA THR A 89 -2.26 -4.79 -10.27
C THR A 89 -2.85 -3.62 -11.05
N TYR A 90 -3.44 -3.90 -12.21
CA TYR A 90 -4.04 -2.86 -13.04
C TYR A 90 -5.20 -2.15 -12.34
N GLN A 91 -6.10 -2.90 -11.68
CA GLN A 91 -7.23 -2.32 -10.97
C GLN A 91 -6.77 -1.44 -9.81
N LEU A 92 -5.81 -1.91 -9.02
CA LEU A 92 -5.31 -1.19 -7.86
C LEU A 92 -4.54 0.07 -8.25
N GLN A 93 -3.75 0.02 -9.32
CA GLN A 93 -3.12 1.22 -9.88
C GLN A 93 -4.16 2.26 -10.32
N LYS A 94 -5.23 1.81 -10.99
CA LYS A 94 -6.31 2.68 -11.43
C LYS A 94 -7.03 3.31 -10.24
N GLU A 95 -7.34 2.54 -9.22
CA GLU A 95 -8.03 3.00 -8.02
C GLU A 95 -7.19 4.00 -7.22
N LEU A 96 -5.91 3.68 -6.96
CA LEU A 96 -4.99 4.61 -6.29
C LEU A 96 -4.82 5.92 -7.07
N LYS A 97 -4.76 5.84 -8.41
CA LYS A 97 -4.72 7.03 -9.26
C LYS A 97 -5.98 7.88 -9.14
N GLN A 98 -7.16 7.26 -9.10
CA GLN A 98 -8.44 7.95 -8.90
C GLN A 98 -8.54 8.62 -7.52
N ARG A 99 -7.89 8.04 -6.50
CA ARG A 99 -7.81 8.60 -5.14
C ARG A 99 -6.68 9.65 -4.98
N ASN A 100 -6.01 10.04 -6.07
CA ASN A 100 -4.84 10.94 -6.07
C ASN A 100 -3.68 10.45 -5.19
N ILE A 101 -3.42 9.14 -5.23
CA ILE A 101 -2.32 8.47 -4.54
C ILE A 101 -1.30 7.99 -5.55
N ARG A 102 -0.02 8.30 -5.31
CA ARG A 102 1.11 7.81 -6.10
C ARG A 102 2.14 7.18 -5.17
N VAL A 103 2.70 6.05 -5.60
CA VAL A 103 3.71 5.31 -4.86
C VAL A 103 4.98 5.27 -5.70
N LEU A 104 6.10 5.72 -5.14
CA LEU A 104 7.42 5.66 -5.76
C LEU A 104 8.35 4.85 -4.88
N ALA A 105 9.15 3.97 -5.50
CA ALA A 105 10.23 3.30 -4.81
C ALA A 105 11.24 4.35 -4.31
N ASP A 106 11.72 4.15 -3.09
CA ASP A 106 12.74 4.99 -2.47
C ASP A 106 13.97 4.12 -2.15
N GLU A 107 14.76 4.54 -1.17
CA GLU A 107 15.92 3.81 -0.69
C GLU A 107 15.58 2.38 -0.24
N GLN A 108 16.49 1.47 -0.56
CA GLN A 108 16.48 0.09 -0.07
C GLN A 108 17.65 -0.10 0.88
N GLU A 109 17.35 -0.50 2.11
CA GLU A 109 18.33 -0.97 3.08
C GLU A 109 18.28 -2.51 3.16
N GLU A 110 19.20 -3.12 3.92
CA GLU A 110 19.38 -4.57 3.95
C GLU A 110 18.10 -5.32 4.39
N PHE A 111 17.32 -4.74 5.31
CA PHE A 111 16.12 -5.36 5.89
C PHE A 111 14.81 -4.60 5.62
N LEU A 112 14.90 -3.33 5.21
CA LEU A 112 13.77 -2.44 4.99
C LEU A 112 13.76 -1.90 3.56
N VAL A 113 12.58 -1.90 2.96
CA VAL A 113 12.33 -1.22 1.68
C VAL A 113 11.45 -0.01 1.97
N TYR A 114 11.88 1.16 1.54
CA TYR A 114 11.11 2.38 1.68
C TYR A 114 10.43 2.77 0.37
N TYR A 115 9.25 3.36 0.52
CA TYR A 115 8.47 3.94 -0.56
C TYR A 115 8.05 5.35 -0.16
N LYS A 116 8.09 6.26 -1.13
CA LYS A 116 7.49 7.59 -1.03
C LYS A 116 6.05 7.51 -1.52
N ILE A 117 5.11 7.85 -0.65
CA ILE A 117 3.70 7.95 -0.97
C ILE A 117 3.35 9.43 -1.11
N PHE A 118 2.77 9.80 -2.25
CA PHE A 118 2.18 11.11 -2.46
C PHE A 118 0.66 10.95 -2.44
N CYS A 119 0.02 11.43 -1.38
CA CYS A 119 -1.43 11.39 -1.22
C CYS A 119 -1.96 12.83 -1.17
N ARG A 120 -2.75 13.24 -2.17
CA ARG A 120 -3.52 14.51 -2.12
C ARG A 120 -2.66 15.75 -1.76
N GLY A 121 -1.41 15.77 -2.22
CA GLY A 121 -0.44 16.86 -1.98
C GLY A 121 0.49 16.66 -0.77
N TYR A 122 0.29 15.61 0.02
CA TYR A 122 1.12 15.25 1.17
C TYR A 122 2.07 14.12 0.80
N GLN A 123 3.28 14.19 1.35
CA GLN A 123 4.28 13.14 1.20
C GLN A 123 4.43 12.37 2.52
N GLU A 124 4.37 11.05 2.43
CA GLU A 124 4.61 10.12 3.54
C GLU A 124 5.67 9.09 3.13
N ARG A 125 6.49 8.66 4.09
CA ARG A 125 7.43 7.54 3.90
C ARG A 125 6.81 6.27 4.45
N PHE A 126 6.74 5.24 3.63
CA PHE A 126 6.21 3.93 3.98
C PHE A 126 7.33 2.90 3.97
N GLY A 127 7.66 2.38 5.15
CA GLY A 127 8.67 1.33 5.31
C GLY A 127 8.01 -0.04 5.40
N LEU A 128 8.59 -1.01 4.72
CA LEU A 128 8.15 -2.41 4.78
C LEU A 128 9.36 -3.31 5.02
N THR A 129 9.29 -4.14 6.06
CA THR A 129 10.34 -5.13 6.34
C THR A 129 10.18 -6.33 5.42
N ARG A 130 11.30 -6.97 5.07
CA ARG A 130 11.28 -8.18 4.21
C ARG A 130 10.44 -9.32 4.78
N ASP A 131 10.39 -9.47 6.10
CA ASP A 131 9.60 -10.52 6.77
C ASP A 131 8.10 -10.27 6.63
N VAL A 132 7.68 -9.01 6.78
CA VAL A 132 6.28 -8.62 6.55
C VAL A 132 5.93 -8.82 5.07
N MET A 133 6.81 -8.41 4.14
CA MET A 133 6.61 -8.67 2.71
C MET A 133 6.38 -10.14 2.43
N ARG A 134 7.26 -11.01 2.94
CA ARG A 134 7.18 -12.46 2.72
C ARG A 134 5.88 -13.04 3.26
N THR A 135 5.49 -12.63 4.46
CA THR A 135 4.27 -13.11 5.12
C THR A 135 3.02 -12.71 4.32
N GLU A 136 2.92 -11.43 3.93
CA GLU A 136 1.80 -10.92 3.15
C GLU A 136 1.73 -11.54 1.74
N ILE A 137 2.88 -11.74 1.09
CA ILE A 137 2.96 -12.46 -0.20
C ILE A 137 2.42 -13.88 -0.05
N SER A 138 2.81 -14.59 1.01
CA SER A 138 2.39 -15.98 1.25
C SER A 138 0.88 -16.05 1.47
N LEU A 139 0.33 -15.11 2.25
CA LEU A 139 -1.11 -15.01 2.48
C LEU A 139 -1.88 -14.74 1.18
N ARG A 140 -1.41 -13.77 0.38
CA ARG A 140 -2.02 -13.40 -0.91
C ARG A 140 -2.00 -14.53 -1.93
N LEU A 141 -0.87 -15.23 -2.07
CA LEU A 141 -0.77 -16.39 -2.97
C LEU A 141 -1.69 -17.53 -2.52
N THR A 142 -1.85 -17.71 -1.20
CA THR A 142 -2.82 -18.68 -0.65
C THR A 142 -4.26 -18.30 -1.02
N GLN A 143 -4.60 -17.01 -1.00
CA GLN A 143 -5.92 -16.56 -1.46
C GLN A 143 -6.11 -16.84 -2.95
N TYR A 144 -5.13 -16.51 -3.80
CA TYR A 144 -5.24 -16.79 -5.24
C TYR A 144 -5.40 -18.27 -5.56
N THR A 145 -4.71 -19.15 -4.84
CA THR A 145 -4.87 -20.60 -5.04
C THR A 145 -6.22 -21.10 -4.54
N ALA A 146 -6.74 -20.54 -3.44
CA ALA A 146 -8.07 -20.84 -2.95
C ALA A 146 -9.17 -20.41 -3.94
N ASP A 147 -9.05 -19.22 -4.52
CA ASP A 147 -9.96 -18.67 -5.53
C ASP A 147 -9.92 -19.49 -6.83
N LEU A 148 -8.73 -19.90 -7.27
CA LEU A 148 -8.63 -20.82 -8.41
C LEU A 148 -9.27 -22.17 -8.09
N GLY A 149 -9.06 -22.68 -6.88
CA GLY A 149 -9.63 -23.94 -6.42
C GLY A 149 -11.17 -23.92 -6.35
N SER A 150 -11.78 -22.79 -5.99
CA SER A 150 -13.25 -22.66 -6.01
C SER A 150 -13.80 -22.72 -7.43
N VAL A 151 -13.21 -21.97 -8.36
CA VAL A 151 -13.59 -21.99 -9.77
C VAL A 151 -13.51 -23.41 -10.35
N LEU A 152 -12.44 -24.14 -10.04
CA LEU A 152 -12.30 -25.54 -10.48
C LEU A 152 -13.37 -26.45 -9.90
N ARG A 153 -13.71 -26.32 -8.61
CA ARG A 153 -14.77 -27.11 -7.97
C ARG A 153 -16.15 -26.81 -8.55
N ASP A 154 -16.41 -25.56 -8.90
CA ASP A 154 -17.70 -25.16 -9.45
C ASP A 154 -17.92 -25.66 -10.88
N HIS A 155 -16.84 -25.79 -11.68
CA HIS A 155 -16.90 -26.39 -13.02
C HIS A 155 -16.93 -27.92 -13.04
N LEU A 156 -16.61 -28.58 -11.92
CA LEU A 156 -16.63 -30.04 -11.78
C LEU A 156 -17.93 -30.57 -11.15
N LYS A 157 -18.81 -29.67 -10.69
CA LYS A 157 -20.18 -30.00 -10.28
C LYS A 157 -21.11 -30.05 -11.49
#